data_AF-A0A3C1SQU6-F1
#
_entry.id   AF-A0A3C1SQU6-F1
#
_cell.length_a   1.000
_cell.length_b   1.000
_cell.length_c   1.000
_cell.angle_alpha   90.00
_cell.angle_beta   90.00
_cell.angle_gamma   90.00
#
_symmetry.space_group_name_H-M   'P 1'
#
loop_
_entity.id
_entity.type
_entity.pdbx_description
1 polymer ?
#
loop_
_entity_poly.entity_id
_entity_poly.type
_entity_poly.pdbx_seq_one_letter_code
_entity_poly.pdbx_strand_id
1 'polypeptide(L)'
;MSRRERFARRLDLKHGRVEMSHGGGGRAMAHLIEDLFLAAFDNDWLRAQDDCAQFAVPAGRLVMATDSHVVSPLFFPGGDIGCLSVHGTLNDVAMAGARPLYLAASFILEEGFPLADLARIVESMARAARQADVPIVTGDTKVVERGKGDG
;
A
#
# COMPACT_ATOMS: atom_id res chain seq x y z
N MET A 1 -0.62 -6.58 -25.52
CA MET A 1 -1.58 -7.22 -24.60
C MET A 1 -2.05 -6.15 -23.63
N SER A 2 -3.36 -5.96 -23.50
CA SER A 2 -3.88 -5.05 -22.47
C SER A 2 -3.58 -5.65 -21.09
N ARG A 3 -3.35 -4.81 -20.06
CA ARG A 3 -3.02 -5.28 -18.69
C ARG A 3 -4.05 -6.28 -18.15
N ARG A 4 -5.31 -6.17 -18.62
CA ARG A 4 -6.43 -7.07 -18.29
C ARG A 4 -6.28 -8.50 -18.83
N GLU A 5 -5.37 -8.76 -19.77
CA GLU A 5 -5.17 -10.08 -20.39
C GLU A 5 -4.08 -10.91 -19.70
N ARG A 6 -3.33 -10.32 -18.75
CA ARG A 6 -2.17 -10.97 -18.12
C ARG A 6 -2.58 -12.07 -17.12
N PHE A 7 -3.76 -11.94 -16.51
CA PHE A 7 -4.32 -12.94 -15.60
C PHE A 7 -5.67 -13.44 -16.12
N ALA A 8 -5.85 -14.76 -16.12
CA ALA A 8 -7.06 -15.40 -16.65
C ALA A 8 -8.32 -15.13 -15.81
N ARG A 9 -8.18 -14.70 -14.56
CA ARG A 9 -9.29 -14.43 -13.63
C ARG A 9 -8.88 -13.33 -12.66
N ARG A 10 -9.79 -12.41 -12.35
CA ARG A 10 -9.62 -11.35 -11.35
C ARG A 10 -9.53 -11.88 -9.92
N LEU A 11 -8.92 -11.08 -9.03
CA LEU A 11 -8.90 -11.34 -7.59
C LEU A 11 -10.35 -11.35 -7.04
N ASP A 12 -10.73 -12.37 -6.27
CA ASP A 12 -12.02 -12.40 -5.58
C ASP A 12 -11.94 -11.55 -4.30
N LEU A 13 -12.11 -10.23 -4.46
CA LEU A 13 -12.11 -9.29 -3.35
C LEU A 13 -13.29 -9.48 -2.39
N LYS A 14 -14.35 -10.18 -2.80
CA LYS A 14 -15.57 -10.31 -1.99
C LYS A 14 -15.47 -11.45 -0.98
N HIS A 15 -14.91 -12.58 -1.38
CA HIS A 15 -14.84 -13.78 -0.53
C HIS A 15 -13.43 -14.34 -0.36
N GLY A 16 -12.45 -13.84 -1.11
CA GLY A 16 -11.08 -14.31 -1.05
C GLY A 16 -10.35 -13.87 0.22
N ARG A 17 -9.25 -14.56 0.48
CA ARG A 17 -8.37 -14.31 1.63
C ARG A 17 -6.94 -14.16 1.16
N VAL A 18 -6.12 -13.49 1.96
CA VAL A 18 -4.67 -13.49 1.79
C VAL A 18 -4.17 -14.92 1.99
N GLU A 19 -3.36 -15.40 1.07
CA GLU A 19 -2.69 -16.71 1.10
C GLU A 19 -1.18 -16.47 1.16
N MET A 20 -0.42 -17.43 1.68
CA MET A 20 1.05 -17.36 1.67
C MET A 20 1.62 -17.12 0.26
N SER A 21 0.93 -17.62 -0.78
CA SER A 21 1.30 -17.42 -2.19
C SER A 21 1.32 -15.94 -2.61
N HIS A 22 0.54 -15.08 -1.96
CA HIS A 22 0.51 -13.63 -2.22
C HIS A 22 1.76 -12.89 -1.72
N GLY A 23 2.60 -13.52 -0.88
CA GLY A 23 3.87 -12.94 -0.39
C GLY A 23 5.12 -13.58 -0.96
N GLY A 24 4.98 -14.57 -1.86
CA GLY A 24 6.09 -15.43 -2.31
C GLY A 24 6.79 -15.00 -3.61
N GLY A 25 6.52 -13.81 -4.17
CA GLY A 25 7.16 -13.32 -5.41
C GLY A 25 6.67 -13.96 -6.71
N GLY A 26 5.66 -14.82 -6.66
CA GLY A 26 5.12 -15.52 -7.82
C GLY A 26 3.95 -14.80 -8.52
N ARG A 27 3.27 -15.54 -9.40
CA ARG A 27 2.09 -15.05 -10.14
C ARG A 27 0.97 -14.53 -9.23
N ALA A 28 0.75 -15.17 -8.09
CA ALA A 28 -0.29 -14.77 -7.14
C ALA A 28 0.01 -13.39 -6.52
N MET A 29 1.27 -13.14 -6.10
CA MET A 29 1.72 -11.83 -5.63
C MET A 29 1.60 -10.77 -6.73
N ALA A 30 2.06 -11.06 -7.94
CA ALA A 30 1.93 -10.13 -9.07
C ALA A 30 0.45 -9.77 -9.36
N HIS A 31 -0.44 -10.74 -9.23
CA HIS A 31 -1.88 -10.53 -9.40
C HIS A 31 -2.47 -9.65 -8.28
N LEU A 32 -2.10 -9.88 -7.01
CA LEU A 32 -2.49 -9.01 -5.90
C LEU A 32 -2.00 -7.57 -6.13
N ILE A 33 -0.74 -7.41 -6.54
CA ILE A 33 -0.15 -6.09 -6.83
C ILE A 33 -0.93 -5.38 -7.95
N GLU A 34 -1.19 -6.05 -9.07
CA GLU A 34 -1.87 -5.44 -10.20
C GLU A 34 -3.34 -5.11 -9.94
N ASP A 35 -4.12 -6.06 -9.41
CA ASP A 35 -5.57 -5.91 -9.26
C ASP A 35 -5.96 -5.05 -8.06
N LEU A 36 -5.08 -4.92 -7.05
CA LEU A 36 -5.39 -4.18 -5.83
C LEU A 36 -4.52 -2.93 -5.66
N PHE A 37 -3.22 -3.08 -5.39
CA PHE A 37 -2.37 -1.95 -5.00
C PHE A 37 -2.18 -0.96 -6.15
N LEU A 38 -1.80 -1.46 -7.33
CA LEU A 38 -1.54 -0.64 -8.50
C LEU A 38 -2.81 -0.02 -9.07
N ALA A 39 -3.95 -0.72 -8.97
CA ALA A 39 -5.25 -0.18 -9.34
C ALA A 39 -5.66 1.02 -8.45
N ALA A 40 -5.34 0.97 -7.16
CA ALA A 40 -5.70 2.03 -6.21
C ALA A 40 -4.74 3.23 -6.21
N PHE A 41 -3.44 2.96 -6.38
CA PHE A 41 -2.37 3.94 -6.25
C PHE A 41 -1.80 4.44 -7.60
N ASP A 42 -2.41 4.07 -8.73
CA ASP A 42 -1.89 4.22 -10.09
C ASP A 42 -1.13 5.54 -10.38
N ASN A 43 0.14 5.42 -10.76
CA ASN A 43 1.02 6.51 -11.18
C ASN A 43 2.20 5.96 -11.99
N ASP A 44 3.00 6.84 -12.61
CA ASP A 44 4.10 6.41 -13.49
C ASP A 44 5.19 5.61 -12.76
N TRP A 45 5.48 5.94 -11.50
CA TRP A 45 6.48 5.21 -10.70
C TRP A 45 6.03 3.78 -10.42
N LEU A 46 4.81 3.60 -9.92
CA LEU A 46 4.28 2.26 -9.64
C LEU A 46 4.02 1.46 -10.93
N ARG A 47 3.76 2.12 -12.06
CA ARG A 47 3.63 1.46 -13.36
C ARG A 47 4.92 0.81 -13.84
N ALA A 48 6.09 1.29 -13.40
CA ALA A 48 7.38 0.67 -13.71
C ALA A 48 7.52 -0.73 -13.08
N GLN A 49 6.88 -0.95 -11.92
CA GLN A 49 6.94 -2.22 -11.18
C GLN A 49 8.37 -2.68 -10.81
N ASP A 50 9.28 -1.72 -10.63
CA ASP A 50 10.60 -1.95 -10.04
C ASP A 50 10.49 -2.02 -8.51
N ASP A 51 11.51 -2.56 -7.84
CA ASP A 51 11.61 -2.58 -6.38
C ASP A 51 11.86 -1.18 -5.77
N CYS A 52 11.88 -0.13 -6.59
CA CYS A 52 12.14 1.24 -6.19
C CYS A 52 11.40 2.26 -7.06
N ALA A 53 11.18 3.45 -6.51
CA ALA A 53 10.79 4.63 -7.28
C ALA A 53 12.02 5.47 -7.59
N GLN A 54 12.17 5.89 -8.84
CA GLN A 54 13.26 6.76 -9.27
C GLN A 54 12.70 8.13 -9.67
N PHE A 55 13.27 9.19 -9.13
CA PHE A 55 12.92 10.56 -9.48
C PHE A 55 14.11 11.50 -9.27
N ALA A 56 14.14 12.56 -10.07
CA ALA A 56 15.12 13.62 -9.90
C ALA A 56 14.84 14.40 -8.61
N VAL A 57 15.89 14.68 -7.85
CA VAL A 57 15.78 15.40 -6.58
C VAL A 57 16.46 16.77 -6.71
N PRO A 58 15.75 17.88 -6.44
CA PRO A 58 16.37 19.20 -6.44
C PRO A 58 17.50 19.30 -5.41
N ALA A 59 18.52 20.10 -5.70
CA ALA A 59 19.55 20.42 -4.72
C ALA A 59 18.93 21.10 -3.49
N GLY A 60 19.30 20.66 -2.28
CA GLY A 60 18.79 21.22 -1.04
C GLY A 60 18.61 20.18 0.06
N ARG A 61 17.73 20.51 1.01
CA ARG A 61 17.40 19.65 2.15
C ARG A 61 16.27 18.69 1.79
N LEU A 62 16.48 17.41 2.09
CA LEU A 62 15.42 16.40 2.11
C LEU A 62 15.05 16.07 3.55
N VAL A 63 13.76 15.82 3.77
CA VAL A 63 13.23 15.27 5.01
C VAL A 63 12.66 13.92 4.69
N MET A 64 13.03 12.93 5.50
CA MET A 64 12.53 11.58 5.42
C MET A 64 12.04 11.17 6.80
N ALA A 65 10.83 10.63 6.84
CA ALA A 65 10.23 10.03 8.03
C ALA A 65 9.72 8.64 7.66
N THR A 66 9.61 7.77 8.65
CA THR A 66 9.02 6.44 8.50
C THR A 66 8.30 6.12 9.78
N ASP A 67 7.18 5.42 9.66
CA ASP A 67 6.40 4.96 10.80
C ASP A 67 5.76 3.61 10.48
N SER A 68 5.64 2.78 11.50
CA SER A 68 4.91 1.52 11.42
C SER A 68 3.60 1.66 12.17
N HIS A 69 2.51 1.18 11.59
CA HIS A 69 1.17 1.32 12.15
C HIS A 69 0.62 -0.04 12.58
N VAL A 70 0.31 -0.18 13.87
CA VAL A 70 -0.14 -1.43 14.51
C VAL A 70 -1.42 -1.21 15.33
N VAL A 71 -2.28 -0.29 14.87
CA VAL A 71 -3.50 0.09 15.59
C VAL A 71 -4.50 -1.06 15.64
N SER A 72 -5.16 -1.23 16.79
CA SER A 72 -6.25 -2.20 16.97
C SER A 72 -7.45 -1.52 17.66
N PRO A 73 -8.68 -1.65 17.13
CA PRO A 73 -9.03 -2.37 15.89
C PRO A 73 -8.52 -1.66 14.62
N LEU A 74 -8.38 -2.39 13.50
CA LEU A 74 -7.94 -1.82 12.21
C LEU A 74 -8.90 -0.75 11.65
N PHE A 75 -10.18 -0.85 12.00
CA PHE A 75 -11.23 0.10 11.64
C PHE A 75 -11.82 0.66 12.94
N PHE A 76 -11.89 1.98 13.06
CA PHE A 76 -12.30 2.66 14.28
C PHE A 76 -13.15 3.91 13.97
N PRO A 77 -13.88 4.47 14.96
CA PRO A 77 -14.62 5.70 14.74
C PRO A 77 -13.70 6.83 14.25
N GLY A 78 -13.97 7.34 13.05
CA GLY A 78 -13.20 8.44 12.44
C GLY A 78 -12.07 8.00 11.51
N GLY A 79 -11.78 6.70 11.35
CA GLY A 79 -10.74 6.27 10.41
C GLY A 79 -10.44 4.77 10.41
N ASP A 80 -9.34 4.43 9.77
CA ASP A 80 -8.78 3.09 9.72
C ASP A 80 -7.25 3.16 9.64
N ILE A 81 -6.60 2.01 9.77
CA ILE A 81 -5.14 1.87 9.66
C ILE A 81 -4.59 2.43 8.35
N GLY A 82 -5.37 2.41 7.27
CA GLY A 82 -4.98 2.92 5.96
C GLY A 82 -4.88 4.44 5.93
N CYS A 83 -5.96 5.16 6.28
CA CYS A 83 -5.86 6.62 6.33
C CYS A 83 -4.90 7.10 7.44
N LEU A 84 -4.79 6.35 8.54
CA LEU A 84 -3.83 6.64 9.62
C LEU A 84 -2.39 6.55 9.13
N SER A 85 -2.05 5.52 8.35
CA SER A 85 -0.68 5.35 7.87
C SER A 85 -0.24 6.46 6.91
N VAL A 86 -1.16 6.93 6.08
CA VAL A 86 -0.90 8.09 5.21
C VAL A 86 -0.76 9.36 6.05
N HIS A 87 -1.78 9.74 6.82
CA HIS A 87 -1.76 11.02 7.53
C HIS A 87 -0.64 11.10 8.59
N GLY A 88 -0.36 10.01 9.29
CA GLY A 88 0.72 9.94 10.29
C GLY A 88 2.07 10.29 9.69
N THR A 89 2.50 9.55 8.66
CA THR A 89 3.79 9.78 8.00
C THR A 89 3.88 11.17 7.35
N LEU A 90 2.79 11.66 6.74
CA LEU A 90 2.76 13.00 6.17
C LEU A 90 2.90 14.09 7.23
N ASN A 91 2.27 13.90 8.39
CA ASN A 91 2.36 14.85 9.50
C ASN A 91 3.78 14.93 10.05
N ASP A 92 4.53 13.83 10.16
CA ASP A 92 5.91 13.88 10.62
C ASP A 92 6.80 14.73 9.71
N VAL A 93 6.66 14.55 8.39
CA VAL A 93 7.38 15.36 7.40
C VAL A 93 6.95 16.84 7.49
N ALA A 94 5.65 17.10 7.66
CA ALA A 94 5.12 18.46 7.80
C ALA A 94 5.60 19.15 9.09
N MET A 95 5.62 18.44 10.22
CA MET A 95 6.10 18.96 11.51
C MET A 95 7.60 19.28 11.50
N ALA A 96 8.38 18.61 10.65
CA ALA A 96 9.78 18.96 10.37
C ALA A 96 9.93 20.20 9.44
N GLY A 97 8.83 20.86 9.08
CA GLY A 97 8.82 22.05 8.23
C GLY A 97 9.12 21.75 6.76
N ALA A 98 8.79 20.55 6.28
CA ALA A 98 8.92 20.17 4.88
C ALA A 98 7.56 19.91 4.23
N ARG A 99 7.49 20.06 2.91
CA ARG A 99 6.34 19.64 2.12
C ARG A 99 6.49 18.15 1.80
N PRO A 100 5.54 17.28 2.18
CA PRO A 100 5.56 15.90 1.72
C PRO A 100 5.43 15.82 0.20
N LEU A 101 6.20 14.95 -0.42
CA LEU A 101 6.24 14.81 -1.89
C LEU A 101 5.82 13.42 -2.36
N TYR A 102 6.24 12.38 -1.64
CA TYR A 102 6.03 10.99 -2.02
C TYR A 102 5.88 10.12 -0.77
N LEU A 103 5.20 8.98 -0.91
CA LEU A 103 5.10 7.95 0.12
C LEU A 103 5.57 6.59 -0.41
N ALA A 104 6.18 5.80 0.47
CA ALA A 104 6.37 4.37 0.29
C ALA A 104 5.39 3.61 1.19
N ALA A 105 4.84 2.49 0.73
CA ALA A 105 3.90 1.69 1.51
C ALA A 105 4.35 0.22 1.56
N SER A 106 4.68 -0.27 2.75
CA SER A 106 4.99 -1.69 2.99
C SER A 106 3.86 -2.35 3.78
N PHE A 107 3.44 -3.53 3.33
CA PHE A 107 2.40 -4.32 3.98
C PHE A 107 2.98 -5.62 4.50
N ILE A 108 2.73 -5.91 5.77
CA ILE A 108 2.89 -7.23 6.37
C ILE A 108 1.48 -7.75 6.64
N LEU A 109 1.07 -8.75 5.87
CA LEU A 109 -0.28 -9.30 5.89
C LEU A 109 -0.28 -10.67 6.55
N GLU A 110 -1.30 -10.98 7.35
CA GLU A 110 -1.47 -12.33 7.87
C GLU A 110 -2.20 -13.25 6.88
N GLU A 111 -1.75 -14.51 6.76
CA GLU A 111 -2.50 -15.54 6.05
C GLU A 111 -3.91 -15.71 6.61
N GLY A 112 -4.90 -15.56 5.74
CA GLY A 112 -6.31 -15.64 6.07
C GLY A 112 -6.99 -14.29 6.19
N PHE A 113 -6.27 -13.17 6.13
CA PHE A 113 -6.86 -11.84 6.16
C PHE A 113 -7.87 -11.65 5.02
N PRO A 114 -9.08 -11.09 5.28
CA PRO A 114 -10.07 -10.90 4.22
C PRO A 114 -9.58 -9.92 3.15
N LEU A 115 -9.59 -10.33 1.87
CA LEU A 115 -9.22 -9.42 0.78
C LEU A 115 -10.18 -8.23 0.67
N ALA A 116 -11.43 -8.39 1.11
CA ALA A 116 -12.41 -7.31 1.20
C ALA A 116 -11.92 -6.19 2.15
N ASP A 117 -11.36 -6.55 3.30
CA ASP A 117 -10.88 -5.59 4.28
C ASP A 117 -9.55 -4.98 3.84
N LEU A 118 -8.66 -5.76 3.23
CA LEU A 118 -7.45 -5.24 2.60
C LEU A 118 -7.80 -4.20 1.52
N ALA A 119 -8.79 -4.48 0.69
CA ALA A 119 -9.25 -3.55 -0.34
C ALA A 119 -9.80 -2.26 0.25
N ARG A 120 -10.54 -2.34 1.37
CA ARG A 120 -11.03 -1.16 2.08
C ARG A 120 -9.89 -0.31 2.65
N ILE A 121 -8.88 -0.94 3.23
CA ILE A 121 -7.68 -0.27 3.77
C ILE A 121 -6.91 0.43 2.64
N VAL A 122 -6.63 -0.29 1.55
CA VAL A 122 -5.92 0.24 0.38
C VAL A 122 -6.67 1.42 -0.24
N GLU A 123 -7.99 1.33 -0.41
CA GLU A 123 -8.78 2.45 -0.91
C GLU A 123 -8.77 3.64 0.06
N SER A 124 -8.74 3.39 1.37
CA SER A 124 -8.61 4.45 2.38
C SER A 124 -7.28 5.19 2.28
N MET A 125 -6.18 4.45 2.13
CA MET A 125 -4.87 5.01 1.82
C MET A 125 -4.89 5.84 0.55
N ALA A 126 -5.50 5.31 -0.53
CA ALA A 126 -5.56 6.00 -1.82
C ALA A 126 -6.32 7.32 -1.72
N ARG A 127 -7.45 7.34 -0.99
CA ARG A 127 -8.20 8.59 -0.74
C ARG A 127 -7.38 9.60 0.05
N ALA A 128 -6.74 9.18 1.15
CA ALA A 128 -5.92 10.07 1.98
C ALA A 128 -4.73 10.65 1.18
N ALA A 129 -4.04 9.81 0.41
CA ALA A 129 -2.93 10.20 -0.46
C ALA A 129 -3.36 11.22 -1.53
N ARG A 130 -4.51 10.97 -2.20
CA ARG A 130 -5.10 11.89 -3.18
C ARG A 130 -5.53 13.21 -2.54
N GLN A 131 -6.12 13.19 -1.35
CA GLN A 131 -6.53 14.41 -0.64
C GLN A 131 -5.33 15.27 -0.24
N ALA A 132 -4.20 14.65 0.07
CA ALA A 132 -2.96 15.33 0.40
C ALA A 132 -2.13 15.76 -0.83
N ASP A 133 -2.51 15.34 -2.05
CA ASP A 133 -1.71 15.50 -3.27
C ASP A 133 -0.31 14.88 -3.14
N VAL A 134 -0.23 13.70 -2.52
CA VAL A 134 1.03 12.96 -2.30
C VAL A 134 0.88 11.53 -2.78
N PRO A 135 1.48 11.14 -3.91
CA PRO A 135 1.37 9.79 -4.44
C PRO A 135 2.18 8.78 -3.61
N ILE A 136 1.67 7.55 -3.53
CA ILE A 136 2.43 6.39 -3.09
C ILE A 136 3.21 5.88 -4.30
N VAL A 137 4.53 5.94 -4.27
CA VAL A 137 5.39 5.74 -5.46
C VAL A 137 6.11 4.40 -5.48
N THR A 138 6.22 3.73 -4.35
CA THR A 138 6.81 2.39 -4.22
C THR A 138 6.17 1.63 -3.06
N GLY A 139 6.39 0.33 -2.99
CA GLY A 139 5.91 -0.47 -1.88
C GLY A 139 6.48 -1.88 -1.82
N ASP A 140 6.09 -2.60 -0.77
CA ASP A 140 6.42 -4.01 -0.56
C ASP A 140 5.21 -4.74 0.00
N THR A 141 5.15 -6.05 -0.22
CA THR A 141 4.10 -6.90 0.33
C THR A 141 4.72 -8.20 0.79
N LYS A 142 4.55 -8.51 2.08
CA LYS A 142 4.91 -9.79 2.70
C LYS A 142 3.67 -10.42 3.31
N VAL A 143 3.65 -11.75 3.30
CA VAL A 143 2.63 -12.54 3.97
C VAL A 143 3.30 -13.39 5.02
N VAL A 144 2.82 -13.30 6.26
CA VAL A 144 3.24 -14.13 7.38
C VAL A 144 2.20 -15.21 7.66
N GLU A 145 2.63 -16.30 8.30
CA GLU A 145 1.73 -17.38 8.70
C GLU A 145 0.66 -16.89 9.68
N ARG A 146 -0.48 -17.59 9.72
CA ARG A 146 -1.54 -17.30 10.68
C ARG A 146 -1.05 -17.34 12.14
N GLY A 147 -1.43 -16.34 12.92
CA GLY A 147 -0.99 -16.13 14.30
C GLY A 147 0.38 -15.45 14.42
N LYS A 148 0.91 -14.87 13.33
CA LYS A 148 2.19 -14.16 13.30
C LYS A 148 2.04 -12.69 12.90
N GLY A 149 0.82 -12.22 12.64
CA GLY A 149 0.48 -10.81 12.42
C GLY A 149 -0.70 -10.39 13.28
N ASP A 150 -1.03 -9.10 13.23
CA ASP A 150 -2.17 -8.51 13.97
C ASP A 150 -3.43 -8.37 13.10
N GLY A 151 -3.44 -9.06 11.95
CA GLY A 151 -4.40 -8.88 10.87
C GLY A 151 -3.74 -9.10 9.52
#